data_AF-A0A1K0IZG8-F1
#
_entry.id   AF-A0A1K0IZG8-F1
#
_cell.length_a   1.000
_cell.length_b   1.000
_cell.length_c   1.000
_cell.angle_alpha   90.00
_cell.angle_beta   90.00
_cell.angle_gamma   90.00
#
_symmetry.space_group_name_H-M   'P 1'
#
loop_
_entity.id
_entity.type
_entity.pdbx_description
1 polymer ?
#
loop_
_entity_poly.entity_id
_entity_poly.type
_entity_poly.pdbx_seq_one_letter_code
_entity_poly.pdbx_strand_id
1 'polypeptide(L)'
;MHFTPTSASWLNMVERFFRDLTESQLRRAVLRSIPELVSTIEQYIDKHNRDPKPFIWTAKASDILAKVTRARAKLNKMQSV
;
A
#
# COMPACT_ATOMS: atom_id res chain seq x y z
N MET A 1 -4.25 -11.46 15.79
CA MET A 1 -3.74 -11.87 14.45
C MET A 1 -3.77 -10.65 13.55
N HIS A 2 -2.64 -10.30 12.91
CA HIS A 2 -2.62 -9.32 11.82
C HIS A 2 -2.56 -10.12 10.51
N PHE A 3 -3.63 -10.09 9.71
CA PHE A 3 -3.73 -10.85 8.46
C PHE A 3 -3.61 -9.89 7.27
N THR A 4 -2.50 -9.97 6.56
CA THR A 4 -2.34 -9.31 5.26
C THR A 4 -2.58 -10.36 4.18
N PRO A 5 -3.64 -10.24 3.36
CA PRO A 5 -3.90 -11.21 2.29
C PRO A 5 -2.70 -11.29 1.35
N THR A 6 -2.31 -12.49 0.94
CA THR A 6 -1.22 -12.74 -0.01
C THR A 6 -1.42 -12.05 -1.38
N SER A 7 -2.64 -11.61 -1.68
CA SER A 7 -3.03 -10.84 -2.88
C SER A 7 -3.09 -9.32 -2.65
N ALA A 8 -2.97 -8.82 -1.43
CA ALA A 8 -3.02 -7.39 -1.09
C ALA A 8 -1.66 -6.69 -1.23
N SER A 9 -0.90 -7.04 -2.26
CA SER A 9 0.39 -6.40 -2.55
C SER A 9 0.29 -4.88 -2.79
N TRP A 10 -0.88 -4.38 -3.20
CA TRP A 10 -1.17 -2.95 -3.29
C TRP A 10 -1.15 -2.25 -1.91
N LEU A 11 -1.43 -2.98 -0.83
CA LEU A 11 -1.38 -2.46 0.53
C LEU A 11 0.04 -2.05 0.92
N ASN A 12 1.05 -2.77 0.45
CA ASN A 12 2.46 -2.38 0.63
C ASN A 12 2.75 -0.99 0.03
N MET A 13 2.06 -0.62 -1.05
CA MET A 13 2.21 0.70 -1.67
C MET A 13 1.56 1.79 -0.80
N VAL A 14 0.38 1.52 -0.25
CA VAL A 14 -0.32 2.41 0.68
C VAL A 14 0.47 2.58 1.99
N GLU A 15 0.99 1.49 2.55
CA GLU A 15 1.84 1.50 3.74
C GLU A 15 3.12 2.33 3.53
N ARG A 16 3.75 2.20 2.35
CA ARG A 16 4.92 3.02 1.99
C ARG A 16 4.57 4.50 1.86
N PHE A 17 3.45 4.83 1.23
CA PHE A 17 3.00 6.22 1.12
C PHE A 17 2.84 6.87 2.50
N PHE A 18 2.15 6.20 3.43
CA PHE A 18 1.95 6.74 4.79
C PHE A 18 3.25 6.81 5.59
N ARG A 19 4.17 5.87 5.40
CA ARG A 19 5.52 5.94 5.97
C ARG A 19 6.25 7.20 5.50
N ASP A 20 6.26 7.44 4.19
CA ASP A 20 6.99 8.58 3.62
C ASP A 20 6.35 9.92 4.01
N LEU A 21 5.02 10.01 4.05
CA LEU A 21 4.31 11.17 4.60
C LEU A 21 4.72 11.44 6.05
N THR A 22 4.76 10.38 6.86
CA THR A 22 5.10 10.49 8.28
C THR A 22 6.55 10.94 8.46
N GLU A 23 7.51 10.29 7.80
CA GLU A 23 8.94 10.61 7.96
C GLU A 23 9.30 11.99 7.40
N SER A 24 8.71 12.39 6.26
CA SER A 24 9.09 13.62 5.57
C SER A 24 8.34 14.86 6.02
N GLN A 25 7.08 14.74 6.47
CA GLN A 25 6.26 15.89 6.86
C GLN A 25 5.89 15.85 8.34
N LEU A 26 5.40 14.73 8.87
CA LEU A 26 4.74 14.75 10.17
C LEU A 26 5.69 14.58 11.37
N ARG A 27 6.72 13.73 11.27
CA ARG A 27 7.59 13.36 12.40
C ARG A 27 8.37 14.55 12.97
N ARG A 28 8.63 15.59 12.16
CA ARG A 28 9.41 16.77 12.56
C ARG A 28 8.61 18.08 12.48
N ALA A 29 7.34 18.04 12.10
CA ALA A 29 6.53 19.24 12.03
C ALA A 29 6.05 19.68 13.41
N VAL A 30 6.07 20.99 13.64
CA VAL A 30 5.39 21.62 14.78
C VAL A 30 4.12 22.25 14.24
N LEU A 31 3.00 21.57 14.42
CA LEU A 31 1.68 22.01 13.97
C LEU A 31 0.92 22.60 15.15
N ARG A 32 0.35 23.78 14.97
CA ARG A 32 -0.33 24.57 15.99
C ARG A 32 -1.84 24.44 15.92
N SER A 33 -2.39 23.83 14.86
CA SER A 33 -3.82 23.67 14.68
C SER A 33 -4.18 22.52 13.74
N ILE A 34 -5.44 22.05 13.81
CA ILE A 34 -5.98 21.04 12.89
C ILE A 34 -6.01 21.54 11.43
N PRO A 35 -6.44 22.78 11.12
CA PRO A 35 -6.37 23.29 9.75
C PRO A 35 -4.96 23.29 9.17
N GLU A 36 -3.94 23.58 9.98
CA GLU A 36 -2.54 23.53 9.56
C GLU A 36 -2.09 22.10 9.25
N LEU A 37 -2.52 21.12 10.04
CA LEU A 37 -2.28 19.70 9.76
C LEU A 37 -2.91 19.28 8.43
N VAL A 38 -4.19 19.63 8.21
CA VAL A 38 -4.91 19.29 6.97
C VAL A 38 -4.20 19.90 5.77
N SER A 39 -3.89 21.20 5.82
CA SER A 39 -3.19 21.87 4.73
C SER A 39 -1.81 21.26 4.45
N THR A 40 -1.08 20.87 5.49
CA THR A 40 0.24 20.21 5.34
C THR A 40 0.11 18.87 4.61
N ILE A 41 -0.90 18.07 4.94
CA ILE A 41 -1.16 16.77 4.29
C ILE A 41 -1.57 16.98 2.83
N GLU A 42 -2.48 17.92 2.55
CA GLU A 42 -2.92 18.24 1.18
C GLU A 42 -1.75 18.70 0.30
N GLN A 43 -0.90 19.61 0.81
CA GLN A 43 0.30 20.05 0.11
C GLN A 43 1.27 18.91 -0.19
N TYR A 44 1.42 17.97 0.75
CA TYR A 44 2.24 16.78 0.52
C TYR A 44 1.67 15.90 -0.59
N ILE A 45 0.36 15.64 -0.58
CA ILE A 45 -0.33 14.86 -1.61
C ILE A 45 -0.15 15.52 -2.98
N ASP A 46 -0.38 16.83 -3.08
CA ASP A 46 -0.22 17.59 -4.32
C ASP A 46 1.22 17.54 -4.85
N LYS A 47 2.20 17.65 -3.96
CA LYS A 47 3.62 17.54 -4.33
C LYS A 47 3.96 16.13 -4.80
N HIS A 48 3.50 15.10 -4.09
CA HIS A 48 3.72 13.70 -4.44
C HIS A 48 3.10 13.35 -5.80
N ASN A 49 1.91 13.88 -6.08
CA ASN A 49 1.19 13.60 -7.33
C ASN A 49 1.73 14.36 -8.55
N ARG A 50 2.45 15.47 -8.37
CA ARG A 50 3.07 16.21 -9.49
C ARG A 50 4.21 15.46 -10.16
N ASP A 51 4.99 14.70 -9.39
CA ASP A 51 6.07 13.84 -9.88
C ASP A 51 6.00 12.50 -9.15
N PRO A 52 5.01 11.66 -9.49
CA PRO A 52 4.80 10.41 -8.79
C PRO A 52 5.99 9.50 -9.06
N LYS A 53 6.47 8.82 -8.02
CA LYS A 53 7.43 7.72 -8.19
C LYS A 53 6.63 6.43 -8.37
N PRO A 54 6.40 5.96 -9.61
CA PRO A 54 5.59 4.79 -9.83
C PRO A 54 6.27 3.57 -9.20
N PHE A 55 5.47 2.79 -8.45
CA PHE A 55 5.92 1.48 -8.04
C PHE A 55 5.92 0.55 -9.24
N ILE A 56 7.10 0.10 -9.66
CA ILE A 56 7.21 -0.83 -10.79
C ILE A 56 6.75 -2.20 -10.32
N TRP A 57 5.64 -2.66 -10.90
CA TRP A 57 5.15 -4.01 -10.68
C TRP A 57 6.06 -5.02 -11.39
N THR A 58 6.75 -5.86 -10.62
CA THR A 58 7.71 -6.84 -11.15
C THR A 58 7.13 -8.23 -11.36
N ALA A 59 5.95 -8.53 -10.79
CA ALA A 59 5.36 -9.86 -10.93
C ALA A 59 4.73 -10.03 -12.32
N LYS A 60 5.13 -11.08 -13.04
CA LYS A 60 4.57 -11.35 -14.37
C LYS A 60 3.15 -11.88 -14.24
N ALA A 61 2.29 -11.56 -15.23
CA ALA A 61 0.93 -12.09 -15.29
C ALA A 61 0.90 -13.63 -15.23
N SER A 62 1.86 -14.29 -15.89
CA SER A 62 2.03 -15.74 -15.85
C SER A 62 2.26 -16.27 -14.43
N ASP A 63 3.09 -15.59 -13.64
CA ASP A 63 3.43 -16.00 -12.28
C ASP A 63 2.22 -15.86 -11.35
N ILE A 64 1.45 -14.78 -11.55
CA ILE A 64 0.20 -14.53 -10.83
C ILE A 64 -0.81 -15.64 -11.15
N LEU A 65 -1.03 -15.94 -12.44
CA LEU A 65 -1.96 -16.99 -12.86
C LEU A 65 -1.56 -18.36 -12.32
N ALA A 66 -0.27 -18.73 -12.40
CA ALA A 66 0.24 -19.98 -11.84
C ALA A 66 0.04 -20.06 -10.32
N LYS A 67 0.19 -18.95 -9.60
CA LYS A 67 -0.09 -18.88 -8.16
C LYS A 67 -1.57 -19.05 -7.85
N VAL A 68 -2.46 -18.41 -8.62
CA VAL A 68 -3.92 -18.55 -8.48
C VAL A 68 -4.37 -19.98 -8.73
N THR A 69 -3.87 -20.62 -9.80
CA THR A 69 -4.20 -22.02 -10.12
C THR A 69 -3.80 -22.97 -9.00
N ARG A 70 -2.58 -22.84 -8.46
CA ARG A 70 -2.13 -23.65 -7.31
C ARG A 70 -3.00 -23.43 -6.06
N ALA A 71 -3.33 -22.17 -5.76
CA ALA A 71 -4.17 -21.84 -4.61
C ALA A 71 -5.58 -22.45 -4.75
N ARG A 72 -6.21 -22.33 -5.92
CA ARG A 72 -7.52 -22.94 -6.22
C ARG A 72 -7.48 -24.46 -6.11
N ALA A 73 -6.44 -25.10 -6.65
CA ALA A 73 -6.29 -26.55 -6.57
C ALA A 73 -6.19 -27.04 -5.12
N LYS A 74 -5.49 -26.29 -4.25
CA LYS A 74 -5.43 -26.59 -2.82
C LYS A 74 -6.78 -26.37 -2.13
N LEU A 75 -7.45 -25.26 -2.41
CA LEU A 75 -8.75 -24.93 -1.83
C LEU A 75 -9.81 -26.01 -2.16
N ASN A 76 -9.88 -26.45 -3.42
CA ASN A 76 -10.83 -27.48 -3.85
C ASN A 76 -10.59 -28.84 -3.19
N LYS A 77 -9.38 -29.11 -2.68
CA LYS A 77 -9.06 -30.33 -1.94
C LYS A 77 -9.34 -30.22 -0.43
N MET A 78 -9.58 -29.02 0.08
CA MET A 78 -10.00 -28.83 1.46
C MET A 78 -11.51 -29.09 1.54
N GLN A 79 -11.92 -30.17 2.21
CA GLN A 79 -13.33 -30.36 2.56
C GLN A 79 -13.77 -29.23 3.49
N SER A 80 -14.96 -28.68 3.26
CA SER A 80 -15.59 -27.81 4.26
C SER A 80 -15.81 -28.65 5.50
N VAL A 81 -15.19 -28.22 6.60
CA VAL A 81 -15.54 -28.70 7.95
C VAL A 81 -16.87 -28.04 8.34
#